data_AF-A0A3L7PJV2-F1
#
_entry.id   AF-A0A3L7PJV2-F1
#
_cell.length_a   1.000
_cell.length_b   1.000
_cell.length_c   1.000
_cell.angle_alpha   90.00
_cell.angle_beta   90.00
_cell.angle_gamma   90.00
#
_symmetry.space_group_name_H-M   'P 1'
#
loop_
_entity.id
_entity.type
_entity.pdbx_description
1 polymer ?
#
loop_
_entity_poly.entity_id
_entity_poly.type
_entity_poly.pdbx_seq_one_letter_code
_entity_poly.pdbx_strand_id
1 'polypeptide(L)' 'MSSGSSYDAASATVIGNFPPGTTSFSTAEGLESPGDEASFKLFVGLTTGNEAGSNTVTIARP' A
#
# COMPACT_ATOMS: atom_id res chain seq x y z
N MET A 1 17.71 12.90 5.93
CA MET A 1 16.81 11.73 5.80
C MET A 1 15.43 12.30 5.57
N SER A 2 14.95 12.30 4.32
CA SER A 2 13.61 12.80 4.00
C SER A 2 12.62 11.74 4.43
N SER A 3 11.90 11.97 5.53
CA SER A 3 10.73 11.17 5.89
C SER A 3 9.76 11.28 4.72
N GLY A 4 9.60 10.20 3.95
CA GLY A 4 8.65 10.16 2.83
C GLY A 4 7.26 10.53 3.33
N SER A 5 6.53 11.30 2.52
CA SER A 5 5.24 11.90 2.84
C SER A 5 4.34 10.95 3.62
N SER A 6 4.28 11.21 4.92
CA SER A 6 3.37 10.75 5.96
C SER A 6 2.50 9.54 5.60
N TYR A 7 2.83 8.44 6.25
CA TYR A 7 1.90 7.40 6.66
C TYR A 7 0.50 7.99 6.98
N ASP A 8 -0.53 7.51 6.29
CA ASP A 8 -1.92 7.89 6.53
C ASP A 8 -2.76 6.61 6.71
N ALA A 9 -2.61 5.96 7.88
CA ALA A 9 -3.49 4.86 8.26
C ALA A 9 -4.91 5.33 8.64
N ALA A 10 -5.15 6.64 8.74
CA ALA A 10 -6.48 7.16 9.02
C ALA A 10 -7.38 7.10 7.78
N SER A 11 -6.81 7.27 6.59
CA SER A 11 -7.53 7.18 5.31
C SER A 11 -7.25 5.91 4.51
N ALA A 12 -6.18 5.17 4.82
CA ALA A 12 -5.85 3.94 4.12
C ALA A 12 -6.60 2.71 4.66
N THR A 13 -7.24 1.97 3.76
CA THR A 13 -7.79 0.63 4.05
C THR A 13 -6.67 -0.42 3.94
N VAL A 14 -6.50 -1.23 4.97
CA VAL A 14 -5.55 -2.36 4.93
C VAL A 14 -6.21 -3.53 4.19
N ILE A 15 -5.65 -3.88 3.04
CA ILE A 15 -6.16 -4.94 2.15
C ILE A 15 -5.40 -6.26 2.30
N GLY A 16 -4.32 -6.27 3.11
CA GLY A 16 -3.53 -7.46 3.37
C GLY A 16 -2.34 -7.23 4.31
N ASN A 17 -1.92 -8.28 4.99
CA ASN A 17 -0.71 -8.35 5.79
C ASN A 17 0.12 -9.56 5.35
N PHE A 18 1.43 -9.40 5.24
CA PHE A 18 2.34 -10.46 4.81
C PHE A 18 3.62 -10.47 5.67
N PRO A 19 4.27 -11.64 5.82
CA PRO A 19 5.49 -11.75 6.61
C PRO A 19 6.66 -10.97 5.95
N PRO A 20 7.67 -10.59 6.75
CA PRO A 20 8.90 -10.00 6.21
C PRO A 20 9.54 -10.90 5.16
N GLY A 21 10.02 -10.30 4.06
CA GLY A 21 10.64 -11.02 2.95
C GLY A 21 9.69 -11.46 1.84
N THR A 22 8.37 -11.24 1.98
CA THR A 22 7.43 -11.39 0.87
C THR A 22 7.72 -10.34 -0.21
N THR A 23 7.93 -10.79 -1.45
CA THR A 23 8.27 -9.94 -2.59
C THR A 23 7.10 -9.71 -3.55
N SER A 24 6.03 -10.49 -3.42
CA SER A 24 4.85 -10.41 -4.28
C SER A 24 3.56 -10.45 -3.46
N PHE A 25 2.60 -9.62 -3.87
CA PHE A 25 1.24 -9.58 -3.35
C PHE A 25 0.30 -9.39 -4.55
N SER A 26 -0.77 -10.18 -4.63
CA SER A 26 -1.75 -10.12 -5.71
C SER A 26 -3.11 -9.74 -5.15
N THR A 27 -3.77 -8.76 -5.76
CA THR A 27 -5.08 -8.28 -5.35
C THR A 27 -5.87 -7.75 -6.55
N ALA A 28 -7.19 -7.84 -6.48
CA ALA A 28 -8.14 -7.19 -7.38
C ALA A 28 -8.88 -6.02 -6.70
N GLU A 29 -8.49 -5.67 -5.48
CA GLU A 29 -9.14 -4.63 -4.69
C GLU A 29 -9.12 -3.29 -5.44
N GLY A 30 -10.29 -2.66 -5.57
CA GLY A 30 -10.45 -1.41 -6.31
C GLY A 30 -10.22 -1.51 -7.82
N LEU A 31 -10.16 -2.72 -8.38
CA LEU A 31 -9.94 -3.01 -9.80
C LEU A 31 -10.96 -4.04 -10.32
N GLU A 32 -12.24 -3.90 -9.99
CA GLU A 32 -13.27 -4.91 -10.32
C GLU A 32 -13.74 -4.85 -11.78
N SER A 33 -13.73 -3.65 -12.36
CA SER A 33 -14.24 -3.34 -13.70
C SER A 33 -13.19 -2.67 -14.59
N PRO A 34 -13.27 -2.82 -15.92
CA PRO A 34 -12.48 -2.02 -16.85
C PRO A 34 -12.71 -0.52 -16.63
N GLY A 35 -11.63 0.26 -16.58
CA GLY A 35 -11.63 1.68 -16.26
C GLY A 35 -11.44 2.01 -14.77
N ASP A 36 -11.47 1.01 -13.89
CA ASP A 36 -11.20 1.24 -12.47
C ASP A 36 -9.74 1.63 -12.23
N GLU A 37 -9.52 2.55 -11.30
CA GLU A 37 -8.21 2.97 -10.84
C GLU A 37 -8.06 2.73 -9.33
N ALA A 38 -6.99 2.05 -8.95
CA ALA A 38 -6.65 1.80 -7.55
C ALA A 38 -5.25 2.31 -7.24
N SER A 39 -5.09 2.91 -6.06
CA SER A 39 -3.80 3.38 -5.56
C SER A 39 -3.38 2.59 -4.33
N PHE A 40 -2.21 1.98 -4.40
CA PHE A 40 -1.66 1.11 -3.38
C PHE A 40 -0.41 1.72 -2.75
N LYS A 41 -0.21 1.45 -1.46
CA LYS A 41 1.02 1.72 -0.72
C LYS A 41 1.35 0.51 0.14
N LEU A 42 2.63 0.20 0.26
CA LEU A 42 3.13 -0.77 1.23
C LEU A 42 3.57 -0.02 2.48
N PHE A 43 3.23 -0.55 3.64
CA PHE A 43 3.64 -0.02 4.92
C PHE A 43 4.40 -1.09 5.69
N VAL A 44 5.55 -0.70 6.25
CA VAL A 44 6.27 -1.54 7.22
C VAL A 44 5.91 -1.03 8.61
N GLY A 45 5.07 -1.79 9.33
CA GLY A 45 4.77 -1.53 10.73
C GLY A 45 5.94 -1.97 11.60
N LEU A 46 6.66 -1.03 12.20
CA LEU A 46 7.68 -1.35 13.21
C LEU A 46 7.07 -1.26 14.61
N THR A 47 7.48 -2.17 15.50
CA THR A 47 7.08 -2.15 16.93
C THR A 47 7.55 -0.91 17.69
N THR A 48 8.41 -0.10 17.05
CA THR A 48 8.95 1.16 17.56
C THR A 48 8.10 2.38 17.20
N GLY A 49 6.98 2.21 16.50
CA GLY A 49 6.14 3.33 16.03
C GLY A 49 6.72 4.09 14.84
N ASN A 50 7.79 3.56 14.22
CA ASN A 50 8.34 4.07 12.98
C ASN A 50 7.67 3.36 11.80
N GLU A 51 6.80 4.04 11.08
CA GLU A 51 6.11 3.46 9.92
C GLU A 51 6.73 4.02 8.65
N ALA A 52 7.43 3.17 7.89
CA ALA A 52 7.97 3.53 6.60
C ALA A 52 6.96 3.11 5.52
N GLY A 53 6.40 4.10 4.81
CA GLY A 53 5.55 3.88 3.64
C GLY A 53 6.38 3.82 2.36
N SER A 54 5.94 3.01 1.39
CA SER A 54 6.44 3.05 0.03
C SER A 54 5.93 4.29 -0.72
N ASN A 55 6.46 4.50 -1.93
CA ASN A 55 5.80 5.36 -2.90
C ASN A 55 4.41 4.80 -3.25
N THR A 56 3.47 5.68 -3.59
CA THR A 56 2.17 5.28 -4.13
C THR A 56 2.36 4.64 -5.50
N VAL A 57 1.71 3.50 -5.72
CA VAL A 57 1.59 2.85 -7.02
C VAL A 57 0.13 2.91 -7.44
N THR A 58 -0.15 3.53 -8.58
CA THR A 58 -1.50 3.60 -9.14
C THR A 58 -1.60 2.62 -10.32
N ILE A 59 -2.64 1.81 -10.31
CA ILE A 59 -2.94 0.82 -11.34
C ILE A 59 -4.31 1.18 -11.93
N ALA A 60 -4.40 1.20 -13.25
CA ALA A 60 -5.64 1.33 -13.99
C ALA A 60 -5.95 -0.01 -14.67
N ARG A 61 -7.18 -0.51 -14.54
CA ARG A 61 -7.63 -1.72 -15.24
C ARG A 61 -8.05 -1.35 -16.67
N PRO A 62 -7.39 -1.88 -17.72
CA PRO A 62 -7.74 -1.56 -19.10
C PRO A 62 -9.09 -2.15 -19.52
#